data_AF-A0A971Y9F6-F1
#
_entry.id   AF-A0A971Y9F6-F1
#
_cell.length_a   1.000
_cell.length_b   1.000
_cell.length_c   1.000
_cell.angle_alpha   90.00
_cell.angle_beta   90.00
_cell.angle_gamma   90.00
#
_symmetry.space_group_name_H-M   'P 1'
#
loop_
_entity.id
_entity.type
_entity.pdbx_description
1 polymer ?
#
loop_
_entity_poly.entity_id
_entity_poly.type
_entity_poly.pdbx_seq_one_letter_code
_entity_poly.pdbx_strand_id
1 'polypeptide(L)'
;MKFYEKLDFLMNITKTTNSSLAMHISLDPSHISRLRRGERRLVPDAEYLIKMSAYFIKQSLEEYQKIVLAERIKVPKEVFDFPDKATEEVYNWLLLESNSETDSVDSFLDEINKVKKDGLFFNYVDTRQGDKIETDKDVSLYYGLQGKREAVLRFLSIVLDKEEPGELLLYSDEPMDWLTEDVAFQLKWAEQLYRVIS
;
A
#
# COMPACT_ATOMS: atom_id res chain seq x y z
N MET A 1 8.14 17.61 9.15
CA MET A 1 8.29 16.13 9.27
C MET A 1 9.75 15.75 9.45
N LYS A 2 10.04 14.93 10.46
CA LYS A 2 11.37 14.37 10.73
C LYS A 2 11.62 13.13 9.87
N PHE A 3 12.89 12.80 9.65
CA PHE A 3 13.30 11.67 8.81
C PHE A 3 12.62 10.33 9.18
N TYR A 4 12.53 10.01 10.47
CA TYR A 4 11.96 8.73 10.90
C TYR A 4 10.47 8.61 10.53
N GLU A 5 9.72 9.72 10.53
CA GLU A 5 8.30 9.76 10.12
C GLU A 5 8.16 9.51 8.63
N LYS A 6 9.10 10.05 7.85
CA LYS A 6 9.17 9.86 6.39
C LYS A 6 9.52 8.43 6.04
N LEU A 7 10.51 7.85 6.73
CA LEU A 7 10.90 6.46 6.57
C LEU A 7 9.76 5.51 6.98
N ASP A 8 9.11 5.75 8.12
CA ASP A 8 7.97 4.95 8.57
C ASP A 8 6.83 4.95 7.53
N PHE A 9 6.50 6.13 7.00
CA PHE A 9 5.52 6.28 5.93
C PHE A 9 5.89 5.46 4.68
N LEU A 10 7.12 5.58 4.18
CA LEU A 10 7.58 4.82 3.00
C LEU A 10 7.53 3.31 3.26
N MET A 11 7.91 2.85 4.45
CA MET A 11 7.86 1.44 4.79
C MET A 11 6.42 0.92 4.85
N ASN A 12 5.48 1.70 5.40
CA ASN A 12 4.08 1.29 5.49
C ASN A 12 3.39 1.27 4.12
N ILE A 13 3.56 2.33 3.30
CA ILE A 13 2.90 2.43 1.99
C ILE A 13 3.41 1.37 1.01
N THR A 14 4.69 1.00 1.08
CA THR A 14 5.31 -0.03 0.23
C THR A 14 5.24 -1.44 0.82
N LYS A 15 4.64 -1.60 2.02
CA LYS A 15 4.61 -2.87 2.78
C LYS A 15 6.00 -3.48 3.01
N THR A 16 7.00 -2.62 3.15
CA THR A 16 8.41 -3.02 3.32
C THR A 16 8.69 -3.37 4.77
N THR A 17 9.28 -4.55 4.99
CA THR A 17 9.76 -4.94 6.32
C THR A 17 11.17 -4.39 6.60
N ASN A 18 11.52 -4.23 7.88
CA ASN A 18 12.87 -3.83 8.28
C ASN A 18 13.94 -4.77 7.70
N SER A 19 13.66 -6.08 7.64
CA SER A 19 14.56 -7.09 7.11
C SER A 19 14.72 -7.00 5.59
N SER A 20 13.63 -6.76 4.86
CA SER A 20 13.64 -6.60 3.40
C SER A 20 14.47 -5.40 2.97
N LEU A 21 14.26 -4.26 3.64
CA LEU A 21 15.02 -3.03 3.36
C LEU A 21 16.50 -3.21 3.71
N ALA A 22 16.78 -3.74 4.90
CA ALA A 22 18.12 -4.04 5.40
C ALA A 22 18.94 -4.89 4.42
N MET A 23 18.34 -5.98 3.92
CA MET A 23 18.97 -6.86 2.94
C MET A 23 19.33 -6.11 1.65
N HIS A 24 18.46 -5.22 1.17
CA HIS A 24 18.67 -4.52 -0.09
C HIS A 24 19.75 -3.44 0.00
N ILE A 25 19.86 -2.76 1.13
CA ILE A 25 20.83 -1.67 1.32
C ILE A 25 22.07 -2.07 2.11
N SER A 26 22.23 -3.38 2.38
CA SER A 26 23.36 -3.96 3.11
C SER A 26 23.56 -3.37 4.51
N LEU A 27 22.46 -3.15 5.24
CA LEU A 27 22.44 -2.72 6.65
C LEU A 27 21.80 -3.80 7.53
N ASP A 28 21.96 -3.70 8.85
CA ASP A 28 21.26 -4.60 9.77
C ASP A 28 19.79 -4.21 9.94
N PRO A 29 18.86 -5.18 10.06
CA PRO A 29 17.45 -4.91 10.38
C PRO A 29 17.26 -4.10 11.67
N SER A 30 18.15 -4.30 12.65
CA SER A 30 18.14 -3.55 13.91
C SER A 30 18.52 -2.07 13.69
N HIS A 31 19.36 -1.77 12.70
CA HIS A 31 19.69 -0.41 12.30
C HIS A 31 18.50 0.29 11.66
N ILE A 32 17.78 -0.38 10.74
CA ILE A 32 16.55 0.14 10.13
C ILE A 32 15.49 0.41 11.20
N SER A 33 15.32 -0.53 12.12
CA SER A 33 14.37 -0.41 13.22
C SER A 33 14.61 0.83 14.08
N ARG A 34 15.89 1.10 14.43
CA ARG A 34 16.29 2.29 15.18
C ARG A 34 16.13 3.59 14.38
N LEU A 35 16.40 3.57 13.08
CA LEU A 35 16.16 4.70 12.18
C LEU A 35 14.66 5.03 12.09
N ARG A 36 13.81 4.02 11.94
CA ARG A 36 12.34 4.14 11.88
C ARG A 36 11.73 4.69 13.17
N ARG A 37 12.33 4.38 14.33
CA ARG A 37 11.89 4.92 15.64
C ARG A 37 12.53 6.27 16.01
N GLY A 38 13.41 6.82 15.18
CA GLY A 38 14.11 8.07 15.50
C GLY A 38 15.14 7.96 16.63
N GLU A 39 15.46 6.75 17.08
CA GLU A 39 16.48 6.47 18.12
C GLU A 39 17.91 6.73 17.60
N ARG A 40 18.08 6.80 16.28
CA ARG A 40 19.33 7.15 15.62
C ARG A 40 19.10 8.32 14.67
N ARG A 41 19.87 9.39 14.85
CA ARG A 41 19.88 10.53 13.92
C ARG A 41 20.59 10.12 12.63
N LEU A 42 20.13 10.66 11.50
CA LEU A 42 20.80 10.53 10.21
C LEU A 42 22.27 10.89 10.36
N VAL A 43 23.15 9.97 9.96
CA VAL A 43 24.55 10.31 9.70
C VAL A 43 24.59 10.84 8.27
N PRO A 44 25.12 12.05 8.02
CA PRO A 44 25.23 12.62 6.67
C PRO A 44 26.35 11.90 5.92
N ASP A 45 26.07 10.68 5.47
CA ASP A 45 26.85 9.98 4.45
C ASP A 45 25.88 9.09 3.65
N ALA A 46 25.27 9.72 2.66
CA ALA A 46 23.92 9.48 2.16
C ALA A 46 23.80 8.38 1.09
N GLU A 47 24.82 7.56 0.87
CA GLU A 47 24.79 6.52 -0.17
C GLU A 47 23.69 5.46 0.06
N TYR A 48 23.35 5.18 1.31
CA TYR A 48 22.27 4.25 1.61
C TYR A 48 20.90 4.88 1.39
N LEU A 49 20.76 6.21 1.45
CA LEU A 49 19.48 6.89 1.24
C LEU A 49 19.03 6.80 -0.21
N ILE A 50 19.95 6.99 -1.17
CA ILE A 50 19.61 6.83 -2.59
C ILE A 50 19.22 5.38 -2.90
N LYS A 51 19.90 4.40 -2.29
CA LYS A 51 19.55 2.97 -2.40
C LYS A 51 18.19 2.67 -1.76
N MET A 52 17.87 3.28 -0.62
CA MET A 52 16.55 3.18 0.02
C MET A 52 15.46 3.76 -0.89
N SER A 53 15.66 4.96 -1.44
CA SER A 53 14.70 5.60 -2.34
C SER A 53 14.42 4.75 -3.57
N ALA A 54 15.48 4.25 -4.23
CA ALA A 54 15.35 3.37 -5.40
C ALA A 54 14.60 2.08 -5.06
N TYR A 55 14.85 1.52 -3.88
CA TYR A 55 14.14 0.34 -3.39
C TYR A 55 12.63 0.61 -3.25
N PHE A 56 12.24 1.71 -2.62
CA PHE A 56 10.82 2.04 -2.43
C PHE A 56 10.11 2.25 -3.76
N ILE A 57 10.72 2.98 -4.70
CA ILE A 57 10.14 3.18 -6.04
C ILE A 57 9.97 1.85 -6.77
N LYS A 58 10.95 0.93 -6.66
CA LYS A 58 10.85 -0.40 -7.26
C LYS A 58 9.73 -1.26 -6.65
N GLN A 59 9.46 -1.07 -5.36
CA GLN A 59 8.41 -1.79 -4.64
C GLN A 59 7.01 -1.16 -4.87
N SER A 60 6.94 0.12 -5.24
CA SER A 60 5.72 0.88 -5.50
C SER A 60 5.16 0.65 -6.92
N LEU A 61 4.53 -0.51 -7.13
CA LEU A 61 3.97 -0.89 -8.44
C LEU A 61 2.48 -0.52 -8.61
N GLU A 62 1.79 -0.13 -7.54
CA GLU A 62 0.34 0.13 -7.58
C GLU A 62 0.01 1.63 -7.72
N GLU A 63 -0.96 1.97 -8.57
CA GLU A 63 -1.32 3.36 -8.89
C GLU A 63 -1.72 4.19 -7.65
N TYR A 64 -2.37 3.57 -6.66
CA TYR A 64 -2.72 4.27 -5.42
C TYR A 64 -1.48 4.70 -4.63
N GLN A 65 -0.40 3.90 -4.64
CA GLN A 65 0.84 4.22 -3.92
C GLN A 65 1.48 5.46 -4.54
N LYS A 66 1.47 5.56 -5.88
CA LYS A 66 1.99 6.74 -6.60
C LYS A 66 1.24 8.01 -6.23
N ILE A 67 -0.10 7.95 -6.17
CA ILE A 67 -0.94 9.10 -5.80
C ILE A 67 -0.61 9.57 -4.37
N VAL A 68 -0.60 8.64 -3.41
CA VAL A 68 -0.32 8.94 -2.00
C VAL A 68 1.09 9.47 -1.79
N LEU A 69 2.09 8.93 -2.51
CA LEU A 69 3.46 9.43 -2.48
C LEU A 69 3.56 10.85 -3.07
N ALA A 70 2.89 11.09 -4.20
CA ALA A 70 2.88 12.38 -4.89
C ALA A 70 2.29 13.50 -4.03
N GLU A 71 1.14 13.25 -3.40
CA GLU A 71 0.52 14.20 -2.47
C GLU A 71 1.43 14.50 -1.27
N ARG A 72 2.05 13.47 -0.68
CA ARG A 72 2.88 13.63 0.52
C ARG A 72 4.19 14.34 0.24
N ILE A 73 4.79 14.08 -0.93
CA ILE A 73 6.05 14.70 -1.38
C ILE A 73 5.77 16.07 -2.04
N LYS A 74 4.51 16.37 -2.37
CA LYS A 74 4.04 17.59 -3.05
C LYS A 74 4.61 17.74 -4.46
N VAL A 75 4.64 16.64 -5.20
CA VAL A 75 5.06 16.58 -6.61
C VAL A 75 3.92 16.01 -7.47
N PRO A 76 3.91 16.26 -8.80
CA PRO A 76 2.93 15.65 -9.69
C PRO A 76 3.04 14.12 -9.69
N LYS A 77 1.92 13.40 -9.79
CA LYS A 77 1.92 11.93 -9.77
C LYS A 77 2.68 11.33 -10.95
N GLU A 78 2.71 12.05 -12.07
CA GLU A 78 3.40 11.68 -13.31
C GLU A 78 4.91 11.53 -13.09
N VAL A 79 5.47 12.13 -12.03
CA VAL A 79 6.87 11.93 -11.66
C VAL A 79 7.14 10.46 -11.31
N PHE A 80 6.16 9.76 -10.73
CA PHE A 80 6.27 8.34 -10.37
C PHE A 80 6.14 7.38 -11.56
N ASP A 81 5.87 7.90 -12.76
CA ASP A 81 5.96 7.10 -14.00
C ASP A 81 7.40 7.00 -14.51
N PHE A 82 8.32 7.80 -13.96
CA PHE A 82 9.74 7.80 -14.30
C PHE A 82 10.57 7.37 -13.07
N PRO A 83 11.00 6.10 -12.99
CA PRO A 83 11.66 5.57 -11.78
C PRO A 83 12.86 6.38 -11.29
N ASP A 84 13.69 6.89 -12.22
CA ASP A 84 14.87 7.68 -11.88
C ASP A 84 14.50 9.01 -11.22
N LYS A 85 13.50 9.72 -11.78
CA LYS A 85 13.01 11.00 -11.23
C LYS A 85 12.28 10.79 -9.91
N ALA A 86 11.45 9.75 -9.82
CA ALA A 86 10.75 9.40 -8.59
C ALA A 86 11.73 9.08 -7.45
N THR A 87 12.83 8.39 -7.78
CA THR A 87 13.90 8.07 -6.82
C THR A 87 14.57 9.34 -6.29
N GLU A 88 14.84 10.30 -7.17
CA GLU A 88 15.41 11.60 -6.82
C GLU A 88 14.48 12.42 -5.91
N GLU A 89 13.18 12.48 -6.22
CA GLU A 89 12.21 13.20 -5.38
C GLU A 89 12.04 12.56 -3.99
N VAL A 90 11.96 11.24 -3.91
CA VAL A 90 11.89 10.53 -2.62
C VAL A 90 13.18 10.75 -1.82
N TYR A 91 14.34 10.73 -2.48
CA TYR A 91 15.63 11.02 -1.84
C TYR A 91 15.69 12.45 -1.28
N ASN A 92 15.35 13.45 -2.09
CA ASN A 92 15.34 14.85 -1.68
C ASN A 92 14.35 15.09 -0.54
N TRP A 93 13.18 14.46 -0.61
CA TRP A 93 12.18 14.53 0.45
C TRP A 93 12.68 13.90 1.74
N LEU A 94 13.36 12.75 1.71
CA LEU A 94 13.95 12.15 2.91
C LEU A 94 15.04 13.03 3.55
N LEU A 95 15.79 13.78 2.73
CA LEU A 95 16.90 14.63 3.18
C LEU A 95 16.45 15.96 3.79
N LEU A 96 15.39 16.58 3.25
CA LEU A 96 14.91 17.88 3.71
C LEU A 96 14.21 17.78 5.08
N GLU A 97 14.78 18.31 6.15
CA GLU A 97 14.03 18.48 7.41
C GLU A 97 13.09 19.68 7.27
N SER A 98 11.77 19.44 7.26
CA SER A 98 10.79 20.53 7.31
C SER A 98 10.40 20.83 8.75
N ASN A 99 10.71 22.05 9.22
CA ASN A 99 10.38 22.58 10.55
C ASN A 99 8.88 22.88 10.75
N SER A 100 7.98 22.24 9.99
CA SER A 100 6.56 22.35 10.24
C SER A 100 6.18 21.45 11.43
N GLU A 101 6.17 22.04 12.62
CA GLU A 101 5.35 21.57 13.74
C GLU A 101 3.88 21.58 13.27
N THR A 102 3.11 20.56 13.67
CA THR A 102 1.73 20.26 13.27
C THR A 102 1.56 19.56 11.93
N ASP A 103 1.71 18.23 11.94
CA ASP A 103 0.93 17.30 11.11
C ASP A 103 0.88 15.98 11.89
N SER A 104 0.01 15.94 12.91
CA SER A 104 -0.23 14.75 13.74
C SER A 104 -0.63 13.58 12.87
N VAL A 105 -0.23 12.37 13.26
CA VAL A 105 -0.68 11.09 12.69
C VAL A 105 -2.22 10.98 12.70
N ASP A 106 -2.90 11.74 13.56
CA ASP A 106 -4.35 11.90 13.56
C ASP A 106 -4.89 12.66 12.35
N SER A 107 -4.17 13.69 11.88
CA SER A 107 -4.51 14.42 10.66
C SER A 107 -4.44 13.51 9.43
N PHE A 108 -3.55 12.51 9.41
CA PHE A 108 -3.46 11.52 8.34
C PHE A 108 -4.66 10.58 8.29
N LEU A 109 -5.16 10.11 9.45
CA LEU A 109 -6.38 9.30 9.51
C LEU A 109 -7.61 10.14 9.13
N ASP A 110 -7.64 11.40 9.53
CA ASP A 110 -8.71 12.35 9.17
C ASP A 110 -8.66 12.77 7.70
N GLU A 111 -7.47 12.87 7.11
CA GLU A 111 -7.26 13.21 5.70
C GLU A 111 -7.57 12.02 4.79
N ILE A 112 -7.22 10.79 5.18
CA ILE A 112 -7.73 9.56 4.56
C ILE A 112 -9.27 9.50 4.64
N ASN A 113 -9.85 9.88 5.78
CA ASN A 113 -11.31 9.94 5.94
C ASN A 113 -11.96 11.10 5.18
N LYS A 114 -11.24 12.19 4.89
CA LYS A 114 -11.70 13.28 4.01
C LYS A 114 -11.61 12.90 2.54
N VAL A 115 -10.58 12.18 2.11
CA VAL A 115 -10.49 11.56 0.77
C VAL A 115 -11.63 10.54 0.56
N LYS A 116 -12.14 9.91 1.62
CA LYS A 116 -13.40 9.11 1.57
C LYS A 116 -14.69 9.94 1.42
N LYS A 117 -14.67 11.25 1.75
CA LYS A 117 -15.86 12.14 1.80
C LYS A 117 -15.98 13.05 0.58
N ASP A 118 -14.88 13.61 0.11
CA ASP A 118 -14.84 14.25 -1.20
C ASP A 118 -14.75 13.12 -2.21
N GLY A 119 -15.89 12.74 -2.77
CA GLY A 119 -16.02 11.69 -3.78
C GLY A 119 -15.15 11.97 -5.00
N LEU A 120 -13.86 11.65 -4.88
CA LEU A 120 -13.03 11.28 -6.00
C LEU A 120 -13.54 9.91 -6.40
N PHE A 121 -14.50 9.94 -7.32
CA PHE A 121 -14.74 8.87 -8.26
C PHE A 121 -13.37 8.38 -8.71
N PHE A 122 -12.87 7.32 -8.09
CA PHE A 122 -11.94 6.44 -8.76
C PHE A 122 -12.72 5.98 -9.97
N ASN A 123 -12.48 6.66 -11.11
CA ASN A 123 -12.83 6.13 -12.40
C ASN A 123 -12.18 4.77 -12.42
N TYR A 124 -13.00 3.76 -12.17
CA TYR A 124 -12.71 2.38 -12.41
C TYR A 124 -12.15 2.35 -13.82
N VAL A 125 -10.83 2.17 -13.94
CA VAL A 125 -10.26 1.71 -15.20
C VAL A 125 -10.82 0.32 -15.32
N ASP A 126 -11.95 0.25 -16.01
CA ASP A 126 -12.56 -0.98 -16.46
C ASP A 126 -11.50 -1.72 -17.24
N THR A 127 -10.82 -2.64 -16.55
CA THR A 127 -9.84 -3.52 -17.15
C THR A 127 -10.63 -4.64 -17.84
N ARG A 128 -11.49 -4.24 -18.79
CA ARG A 128 -11.82 -5.05 -19.96
C ARG A 128 -10.58 -5.09 -20.85
N GLN A 129 -9.50 -5.67 -20.35
CA GLN A 129 -8.52 -6.31 -21.21
C GLN A 129 -8.65 -7.78 -20.91
N GLY A 130 -9.35 -8.44 -21.84
CA GLY A 130 -9.52 -9.87 -21.83
C GLY A 130 -8.15 -10.54 -21.84
N ASP A 131 -7.84 -11.22 -20.75
CA ASP A 131 -7.29 -12.54 -20.87
C ASP A 131 -8.48 -13.49 -20.73
N LYS A 132 -8.94 -14.01 -21.87
CA LYS A 132 -9.60 -15.31 -21.89
C LYS A 132 -8.58 -16.29 -21.33
N ILE A 133 -8.59 -16.51 -20.03
CA ILE A 133 -7.94 -17.68 -19.46
C ILE A 133 -8.83 -18.85 -19.87
N GLU A 134 -8.29 -19.61 -20.81
CA GLU A 134 -8.86 -20.82 -21.34
C GLU A 134 -9.36 -21.71 -20.21
N THR A 135 -10.59 -22.18 -20.40
CA THR A 135 -11.23 -23.23 -19.63
C THR A 135 -10.44 -24.52 -19.79
N ASP A 136 -9.55 -24.84 -18.84
CA ASP A 136 -9.20 -26.25 -18.55
C ASP A 136 -8.51 -26.43 -17.18
N LYS A 137 -9.31 -26.39 -16.11
CA LYS A 137 -9.16 -27.11 -14.82
C LYS A 137 -10.15 -26.53 -13.81
N ASP A 138 -11.14 -27.33 -13.44
CA ASP A 138 -12.31 -27.00 -12.59
C ASP A 138 -11.98 -26.62 -11.13
N VAL A 139 -10.71 -26.37 -10.80
CA VAL A 139 -10.27 -26.10 -9.42
C VAL A 139 -9.14 -25.07 -9.42
N SER A 140 -9.39 -23.90 -8.82
CA SER A 140 -8.36 -22.91 -8.49
C SER A 140 -7.86 -23.13 -7.07
N LEU A 141 -6.55 -23.28 -6.89
CA LEU A 141 -5.92 -23.52 -5.58
C LEU A 141 -5.31 -22.23 -5.03
N TYR A 142 -5.69 -21.90 -3.80
CA TYR A 142 -5.28 -20.69 -3.09
C TYR A 142 -4.47 -21.05 -1.85
N TYR A 143 -3.24 -20.56 -1.76
CA TYR A 143 -2.30 -20.97 -0.71
C TYR A 143 -1.98 -19.85 0.27
N GLY A 144 -1.99 -20.20 1.56
CA GLY A 144 -1.63 -19.31 2.66
C GLY A 144 -2.56 -18.10 2.81
N LEU A 145 -2.14 -17.11 3.62
CA LEU A 145 -2.94 -15.92 3.93
C LEU A 145 -3.25 -15.07 2.69
N GLN A 146 -2.28 -14.92 1.78
CA GLN A 146 -2.48 -14.15 0.55
C GLN A 146 -3.45 -14.86 -0.41
N GLY A 147 -3.30 -16.18 -0.59
CA GLY A 147 -4.26 -16.95 -1.40
C GLY A 147 -5.67 -16.90 -0.79
N LYS A 148 -5.79 -17.00 0.54
CA LYS A 148 -7.09 -16.87 1.22
C LYS A 148 -7.76 -15.52 0.93
N ARG A 149 -6.99 -14.43 0.98
CA ARG A 149 -7.46 -13.08 0.63
C ARG A 149 -7.92 -12.99 -0.82
N GLU A 150 -7.13 -13.54 -1.74
CA GLU A 150 -7.47 -13.56 -3.17
C GLU A 150 -8.76 -14.36 -3.44
N ALA A 151 -8.90 -15.52 -2.82
CA ALA A 151 -10.09 -16.37 -2.93
C ALA A 151 -11.36 -15.64 -2.49
N VAL A 152 -11.28 -14.87 -1.40
CA VAL A 152 -12.42 -14.11 -0.86
C VAL A 152 -12.83 -12.98 -1.80
N LEU A 153 -11.87 -12.21 -2.35
CA LEU A 153 -12.19 -11.16 -3.31
C LEU A 153 -12.77 -11.73 -4.60
N ARG A 154 -12.23 -12.86 -5.09
CA ARG A 154 -12.78 -13.53 -6.26
C ARG A 154 -14.21 -14.02 -6.00
N PHE A 155 -14.46 -14.59 -4.82
CA PHE A 155 -15.79 -15.01 -4.41
C PHE A 155 -16.78 -13.83 -4.42
N LEU A 156 -16.44 -12.70 -3.80
CA LEU A 156 -17.29 -11.51 -3.80
C LEU A 156 -17.53 -10.97 -5.22
N SER A 157 -16.52 -10.99 -6.09
CA SER A 157 -16.68 -10.63 -7.50
C SER A 157 -17.69 -11.52 -8.21
N ILE A 158 -17.60 -12.85 -8.02
CA ILE A 158 -18.55 -13.80 -8.60
C ILE A 158 -19.97 -13.52 -8.11
N VAL A 159 -20.13 -13.13 -6.85
CA VAL A 159 -21.44 -12.75 -6.30
C VAL A 159 -21.96 -11.48 -6.95
N LEU A 160 -21.11 -10.45 -7.13
CA LEU A 160 -21.49 -9.20 -7.79
C LEU A 160 -21.90 -9.40 -9.26
N ASP A 161 -21.35 -10.40 -9.92
CA ASP A 161 -21.66 -10.72 -11.31
C ASP A 161 -22.99 -11.51 -11.46
N LYS A 162 -23.63 -11.92 -10.35
CA LYS A 162 -24.95 -12.55 -10.41
C LYS A 162 -26.03 -11.50 -10.68
N GLU A 163 -26.85 -11.76 -11.68
CA GLU A 163 -27.98 -10.89 -12.05
C GLU A 163 -29.13 -10.94 -11.02
N GLU A 164 -29.24 -12.04 -10.29
CA GLU A 164 -30.32 -12.26 -9.32
C GLU A 164 -29.82 -12.10 -7.87
N PRO A 165 -30.56 -11.36 -7.02
CA PRO A 165 -30.28 -11.29 -5.58
C PRO A 165 -30.32 -12.68 -4.95
N GLY A 166 -29.33 -12.98 -4.11
CA GLY A 166 -29.23 -14.27 -3.43
C GLY A 166 -28.89 -14.11 -1.95
N GLU A 167 -29.22 -15.13 -1.16
CA GLU A 167 -28.83 -15.19 0.25
C GLU A 167 -27.42 -15.78 0.38
N LEU A 168 -26.59 -15.12 1.19
CA LEU A 168 -25.23 -15.54 1.50
C LEU A 168 -25.12 -15.89 2.99
N LEU A 169 -24.83 -17.15 3.28
CA LEU A 169 -24.57 -17.62 4.65
C LEU A 169 -23.05 -17.79 4.83
N LEU A 170 -22.45 -16.91 5.64
CA LEU A 170 -21.01 -16.88 5.90
C LEU A 170 -20.72 -17.36 7.33
N TYR A 171 -19.83 -18.34 7.45
CA TYR A 171 -19.36 -18.87 8.73
C TYR A 171 -17.86 -19.14 8.68
N SER A 172 -17.16 -18.87 9.78
CA SER A 172 -15.73 -19.19 9.90
C SER A 172 -15.38 -19.48 11.36
N ASP A 173 -14.71 -20.61 11.58
CA ASP A 173 -14.10 -20.99 12.87
C ASP A 173 -12.67 -20.46 13.04
N GLU A 174 -12.15 -19.72 12.06
CA GLU A 174 -10.78 -19.23 12.09
C GLU A 174 -10.69 -17.81 12.70
N PRO A 175 -9.55 -17.47 13.34
CA PRO A 175 -9.28 -16.10 13.78
C PRO A 175 -9.37 -15.13 12.60
N MET A 176 -9.97 -13.96 12.80
CA MET A 176 -10.18 -12.96 11.74
C MET A 176 -8.97 -12.06 11.49
N ASP A 177 -7.84 -12.31 12.17
CA ASP A 177 -6.64 -11.47 12.08
C ASP A 177 -6.16 -11.35 10.62
N TRP A 178 -6.25 -12.42 9.83
CA TRP A 178 -5.91 -12.39 8.41
C TRP A 178 -6.73 -11.38 7.59
N LEU A 179 -7.93 -11.00 8.04
CA LEU A 179 -8.79 -10.00 7.41
C LEU A 179 -8.38 -8.56 7.76
N THR A 180 -7.87 -8.35 8.98
CA THR A 180 -7.62 -7.02 9.57
C THR A 180 -6.14 -6.64 9.61
N GLU A 181 -5.22 -7.61 9.51
CA GLU A 181 -3.76 -7.40 9.52
C GLU A 181 -3.26 -6.60 8.31
N ASP A 182 -4.01 -6.61 7.19
CA ASP A 182 -3.70 -5.82 6.00
C ASP A 182 -4.83 -4.86 5.73
N VAL A 183 -4.62 -3.62 6.16
CA VAL A 183 -5.59 -2.52 6.04
C VAL A 183 -6.02 -2.30 4.58
N ALA A 184 -5.11 -2.44 3.62
CA ALA A 184 -5.44 -2.26 2.21
C ALA A 184 -6.38 -3.36 1.69
N PHE A 185 -6.10 -4.62 2.07
CA PHE A 185 -7.00 -5.73 1.79
C PHE A 185 -8.36 -5.54 2.49
N GLN A 186 -8.37 -5.15 3.76
CA GLN A 186 -9.59 -4.94 4.53
C GLN A 186 -10.49 -3.90 3.89
N LEU A 187 -9.93 -2.78 3.40
CA LEU A 187 -10.68 -1.75 2.70
C LEU A 187 -11.29 -2.28 1.39
N LYS A 188 -10.48 -2.98 0.59
CA LYS A 188 -10.93 -3.58 -0.68
C LYS A 188 -12.03 -4.62 -0.46
N TRP A 189 -11.87 -5.46 0.55
CA TRP A 189 -12.87 -6.45 0.95
C TRP A 189 -14.16 -5.78 1.44
N ALA A 190 -14.06 -4.76 2.30
CA ALA A 190 -15.22 -4.06 2.84
C ALA A 190 -16.00 -3.34 1.74
N GLU A 191 -15.31 -2.72 0.78
CA GLU A 191 -15.95 -2.09 -0.39
C GLU A 191 -16.70 -3.11 -1.25
N GLN A 192 -16.08 -4.24 -1.58
CA GLN A 192 -16.74 -5.28 -2.37
C GLN A 192 -17.91 -5.90 -1.61
N LEU A 193 -17.76 -6.17 -0.32
CA LEU A 193 -18.84 -6.70 0.50
C LEU A 193 -19.99 -5.69 0.58
N TYR A 194 -19.69 -4.41 0.74
CA TYR A 194 -20.71 -3.35 0.74
C TYR A 194 -21.52 -3.38 -0.57
N ARG A 195 -20.85 -3.50 -1.72
CA ARG A 195 -21.52 -3.62 -3.03
C ARG A 195 -22.34 -4.91 -3.16
N VAL A 196 -21.95 -5.98 -2.49
CA VAL A 196 -22.68 -7.27 -2.50
C VAL A 196 -23.97 -7.17 -1.68
N ILE A 197 -23.97 -6.39 -0.60
CA ILE A 197 -25.11 -6.30 0.34
C ILE A 197 -25.98 -5.05 0.17
N SER A 198 -25.60 -4.12 -0.72
CA SER A 198 -26.36 -2.90 -1.06
C SER A 198 -27.28 -3.13 -2.24
#